data_AF-A0A969HDG8-F1
#
_entry.id   AF-A0A969HDG8-F1
#
_cell.length_a   1.000
_cell.length_b   1.000
_cell.length_c   1.000
_cell.angle_alpha   90.00
_cell.angle_beta   90.00
_cell.angle_gamma   90.00
#
_symmetry.space_group_name_H-M   'P 1'
#
loop_
_entity.id
_entity.type
_entity.pdbx_description
1 polymer ?
#
loop_
_entity_poly.entity_id
_entity_poly.type
_entity_poly.pdbx_seq_one_letter_code
_entity_poly.pdbx_strand_id
1 'polypeptide(L)'
;MGRETELKTLARTLKAGRTAAVGQVATVSGLGGIGKTQVAVEFVHRYGPYFAGGVYWLNFAEGAAVASEVAACGGAGGLSLYTEASGLKLEEQVAMVQQVWQSPLPRLLVFDNCEEEELLAKWRPKTGGCKVVV
;
A
#
# COMPACT_ATOMS: atom_id res chain seq x y z
N MET A 1 17.37 -5.25 18.24
CA MET A 1 16.26 -5.67 19.13
C MET A 1 15.41 -4.44 19.39
N GLY A 2 14.19 -4.35 18.87
CA GLY A 2 13.35 -3.16 19.14
C GLY A 2 12.02 -3.10 18.39
N ARG A 3 11.98 -3.50 17.11
CA ARG A 3 10.78 -3.32 16.25
C ARG A 3 9.98 -4.59 16.00
N GLU A 4 10.39 -5.73 16.56
CA GLU A 4 9.73 -7.01 16.28
C GLU A 4 8.28 -7.03 16.75
N THR A 5 7.98 -6.37 17.87
CA THR A 5 6.61 -6.24 18.38
C THR A 5 5.73 -5.40 17.46
N GLU A 6 6.28 -4.30 16.90
CA GLU A 6 5.59 -3.44 15.93
C GLU A 6 5.26 -4.23 14.66
N LEU A 7 6.25 -4.91 14.09
CA LEU A 7 6.09 -5.72 12.89
C LEU A 7 5.08 -6.86 13.08
N LYS A 8 5.13 -7.56 14.23
CA LYS A 8 4.14 -8.59 14.58
C LYS A 8 2.74 -7.99 14.74
N THR A 9 2.62 -6.79 15.27
CA THR A 9 1.34 -6.09 15.43
C THR A 9 0.77 -5.68 14.06
N LEU A 10 1.59 -5.12 13.18
CA LEU A 10 1.22 -4.84 11.78
C LEU A 10 0.72 -6.12 11.09
N ALA A 11 1.49 -7.21 11.16
CA ALA A 11 1.13 -8.48 10.53
C ALA A 11 -0.22 -9.02 11.06
N ARG A 12 -0.47 -8.94 12.37
CA ARG A 12 -1.75 -9.36 12.98
C ARG A 12 -2.92 -8.49 12.52
N THR A 13 -2.74 -7.17 12.45
CA THR A 13 -3.78 -6.25 11.97
C THR A 13 -4.15 -6.54 10.51
N LEU A 14 -3.17 -6.72 9.64
CA LEU A 14 -3.40 -7.06 8.24
C LEU A 14 -4.05 -8.45 8.09
N LYS A 15 -3.62 -9.44 8.88
CA LYS A 15 -4.22 -10.79 8.88
C LYS A 15 -5.69 -10.77 9.32
N ALA A 16 -6.06 -9.85 10.22
CA ALA A 16 -7.44 -9.62 10.61
C ALA A 16 -8.27 -8.86 9.56
N GLY A 17 -7.71 -8.57 8.38
CA GLY A 17 -8.41 -7.90 7.28
C GLY A 17 -8.53 -6.39 7.44
N ARG A 18 -7.82 -5.78 8.39
CA ARG A 18 -7.85 -4.33 8.65
C ARG A 18 -6.68 -3.64 7.96
N THR A 19 -6.86 -2.37 7.61
CA THR A 19 -5.74 -1.46 7.28
C THR A 19 -4.87 -1.27 8.51
N ALA A 20 -3.55 -1.28 8.33
CA ALA A 20 -2.61 -1.12 9.44
C ALA A 20 -1.88 0.23 9.33
N ALA A 21 -2.09 1.11 10.30
CA ALA A 21 -1.37 2.38 10.39
C ALA A 21 -0.07 2.21 11.21
N VAL A 22 1.08 2.37 10.56
CA VAL A 22 2.42 2.26 11.15
C VAL A 22 2.61 3.29 12.27
N GLY A 23 2.12 4.52 12.07
CA GLY A 23 2.18 5.57 13.09
C GLY A 23 1.49 5.19 14.40
N GLN A 24 0.31 4.56 14.30
CA GLN A 24 -0.40 4.07 15.49
C GLN A 24 0.36 2.94 16.19
N VAL A 25 0.90 1.99 15.43
CA VAL A 25 1.65 0.85 16.00
C VAL A 25 2.97 1.28 16.64
N ALA A 26 3.69 2.22 16.04
CA ALA A 26 4.93 2.77 16.59
C ALA A 26 4.67 3.58 17.88
N THR A 27 3.56 4.33 17.93
CA THR A 27 3.17 5.10 19.12
C THR A 27 2.83 4.20 20.30
N VAL A 28 2.09 3.11 20.07
CA VAL A 28 1.76 2.09 21.08
C VAL A 28 3.02 1.42 21.65
N SER A 29 4.08 1.34 20.86
CA SER A 29 5.34 0.70 21.24
C SER A 29 6.31 1.62 22.00
N GLY A 30 5.93 2.88 22.26
CA GLY A 30 6.69 3.83 23.08
C GLY A 30 7.85 4.53 22.36
N LEU A 31 7.96 4.36 21.04
CA LEU A 31 8.98 5.00 20.20
C LEU A 31 8.31 6.07 19.32
N GLY A 32 7.84 7.13 19.96
CA GLY A 32 7.20 8.25 19.27
C GLY A 32 8.21 9.06 18.45
N GLY A 33 8.03 9.08 17.13
CA GLY A 33 8.68 10.05 16.23
C GLY A 33 9.86 9.48 15.42
N ILE A 34 9.85 9.76 14.11
CA ILE A 34 10.96 9.61 13.14
C ILE A 34 11.12 8.21 12.48
N GLY A 35 10.38 7.17 12.89
CA GLY A 35 10.58 5.80 12.39
C GLY A 35 9.60 5.22 11.35
N LYS A 36 8.48 5.89 11.02
CA LYS A 36 7.34 5.26 10.30
C LYS A 36 7.75 4.61 8.96
N THR A 37 8.39 5.40 8.09
CA THR A 37 8.88 4.91 6.80
C THR A 37 9.87 3.75 6.98
N GLN A 38 10.75 3.81 7.98
CA GLN A 38 11.70 2.72 8.26
C GLN A 38 10.99 1.43 8.74
N VAL A 39 9.93 1.54 9.54
CA VAL A 39 9.12 0.38 9.96
C VAL A 39 8.36 -0.21 8.77
N ALA A 40 7.80 0.63 7.89
CA ALA A 40 7.16 0.18 6.66
C ALA A 40 8.16 -0.54 5.74
N VAL A 41 9.37 0.01 5.55
CA VAL A 41 10.45 -0.63 4.79
C VAL A 41 10.82 -1.99 5.38
N GLU A 42 11.03 -2.07 6.70
CA GLU A 42 11.37 -3.32 7.38
C GLU A 42 10.24 -4.35 7.28
N PHE A 43 8.98 -3.91 7.36
CA PHE A 43 7.81 -4.76 7.16
C PHE A 43 7.77 -5.32 5.74
N VAL A 44 7.92 -4.47 4.72
CA VAL A 44 7.98 -4.88 3.32
C VAL A 44 9.12 -5.87 3.09
N HIS A 45 10.31 -5.61 3.63
CA HIS A 45 11.44 -6.51 3.47
C HIS A 45 11.18 -7.90 4.07
N ARG A 46 10.57 -7.98 5.26
CA ARG A 46 10.33 -9.26 5.96
C ARG A 46 9.08 -10.00 5.53
N TYR A 47 8.01 -9.28 5.19
CA TYR A 47 6.70 -9.84 4.91
C TYR A 47 6.26 -9.72 3.45
N GLY A 48 6.91 -8.86 2.67
CA GLY A 48 6.67 -8.71 1.22
C GLY A 48 6.65 -10.03 0.46
N PRO A 49 7.57 -10.99 0.71
CA PRO A 49 7.56 -12.29 0.04
C PRO A 49 6.27 -13.12 0.24
N TYR A 50 5.45 -12.83 1.25
CA TYR A 50 4.15 -13.51 1.44
C TYR A 50 3.02 -12.94 0.54
N PHE A 51 3.28 -11.85 -0.18
CA PHE A 51 2.34 -11.23 -1.09
C PHE A 51 2.68 -11.60 -2.53
N ALA A 52 2.15 -12.73 -3.00
CA ALA A 52 2.45 -13.30 -4.32
C ALA A 52 2.15 -12.37 -5.50
N GLY A 53 1.23 -11.41 -5.34
CA GLY A 53 0.93 -10.41 -6.36
C GLY A 53 1.84 -9.17 -6.32
N GLY A 54 2.84 -9.14 -5.43
CA GLY A 54 3.81 -8.06 -5.31
C GLY A 54 3.50 -7.03 -4.21
N VAL A 55 4.45 -6.11 -4.06
CA VAL A 55 4.37 -4.95 -3.17
C VAL A 55 4.35 -3.68 -4.01
N TYR A 56 3.43 -2.77 -3.71
CA TYR A 56 3.28 -1.49 -4.38
C TYR A 56 3.43 -0.38 -3.34
N TRP A 57 4.42 0.48 -3.52
CA TRP A 57 4.67 1.62 -2.65
C TRP A 57 4.26 2.89 -3.37
N LEU A 58 3.32 3.63 -2.79
CA LEU A 58 2.73 4.83 -3.38
C LEU A 58 2.90 6.00 -2.43
N ASN A 59 3.20 7.17 -3.00
CA ASN A 59 3.27 8.40 -2.24
C ASN A 59 1.89 9.10 -2.21
N PHE A 60 1.34 9.29 -1.01
CA PHE A 60 0.03 9.92 -0.79
C PHE A 60 0.14 11.35 -0.24
N ALA A 61 1.35 11.94 -0.26
CA ALA A 61 1.58 13.31 0.23
C ALA A 61 0.73 14.37 -0.48
N GLU A 62 0.42 14.17 -1.76
CA GLU A 62 -0.38 15.10 -2.56
C GLU A 62 -1.58 14.38 -3.18
N GLY A 63 -2.79 14.67 -2.68
CA GLY A 63 -4.02 14.00 -3.13
C GLY A 63 -4.29 14.08 -4.64
N ALA A 64 -3.85 15.15 -5.30
CA ALA A 64 -3.96 15.33 -6.74
C ALA A 64 -3.03 14.41 -7.55
N ALA A 65 -1.91 13.98 -6.97
CA ALA A 65 -0.92 13.12 -7.60
C ALA A 65 -1.24 11.61 -7.45
N VAL A 66 -2.08 11.24 -6.49
CA VAL A 66 -2.37 9.83 -6.17
C VAL A 66 -2.90 9.03 -7.39
N ALA A 67 -3.68 9.67 -8.27
CA ALA A 67 -4.15 8.99 -9.48
C ALA A 67 -2.98 8.55 -10.37
N SER A 68 -1.96 9.40 -10.52
CA SER A 68 -0.74 9.09 -11.27
C SER A 68 0.09 8.00 -10.59
N GLU A 69 0.21 8.03 -9.26
CA GLU A 69 0.89 6.98 -8.47
C GLU A 69 0.22 5.61 -8.66
N VAL A 70 -1.11 5.56 -8.65
CA VAL A 70 -1.88 4.34 -8.89
C VAL A 70 -1.71 3.86 -10.34
N ALA A 71 -1.78 4.77 -11.32
CA ALA A 71 -1.53 4.42 -12.71
C ALA A 71 -0.09 3.93 -12.96
N ALA A 72 0.91 4.44 -12.24
CA ALA A 72 2.28 3.93 -12.37
C ALA A 72 2.38 2.43 -12.01
N CYS A 73 1.55 1.95 -11.08
CA CYS A 73 1.50 0.53 -10.71
C CYS A 73 1.02 -0.40 -11.84
N GLY A 74 0.27 0.13 -12.81
CA GLY A 74 -0.24 -0.63 -13.96
C GLY A 74 0.76 -0.78 -15.12
N GLY A 75 1.78 0.07 -15.16
CA GLY A 75 2.79 0.10 -16.22
C GLY A 75 3.82 -1.03 -16.15
N ALA A 76 4.85 -0.89 -16.97
CA ALA A 76 5.98 -1.82 -17.02
C ALA A 76 6.71 -1.90 -15.67
N GLY A 77 7.05 -3.12 -15.23
CA GLY A 77 7.68 -3.37 -13.93
C GLY A 77 6.72 -3.43 -12.74
N GLY A 78 5.45 -3.08 -12.95
CA GLY A 78 4.36 -3.28 -11.99
C GLY A 78 3.46 -4.45 -12.40
N LEU A 79 2.19 -4.14 -12.69
CA LEU A 79 1.19 -5.11 -13.12
C LEU A 79 1.25 -5.42 -14.63
N SER A 80 1.98 -4.62 -15.42
CA SER A 80 2.12 -4.79 -16.88
C SER A 80 0.77 -4.90 -17.62
N LEU A 81 -0.21 -4.06 -17.23
CA LEU A 81 -1.56 -4.03 -17.79
C LEU A 81 -1.64 -3.27 -19.12
N TYR A 82 -0.73 -2.33 -19.30
CA TYR A 82 -0.64 -1.48 -20.48
C TYR A 82 0.80 -1.01 -20.70
N THR A 83 1.00 -0.41 -21.87
CA THR A 83 2.26 0.24 -22.26
C THR A 83 2.00 1.71 -22.56
N GLU A 84 3.06 2.51 -22.66
CA GLU A 84 2.92 3.92 -23.09
C GLU A 84 2.26 4.05 -24.47
N ALA A 85 2.46 3.05 -25.35
CA ALA A 85 1.85 2.99 -26.67
C ALA A 85 0.35 2.68 -26.65
N SER A 86 -0.22 2.29 -25.51
CA SER A 86 -1.64 1.96 -25.39
C SER A 86 -2.57 3.17 -25.52
N GLY A 87 -2.06 4.39 -25.36
CA GLY A 87 -2.83 5.63 -25.55
C GLY A 87 -3.98 5.82 -24.56
N LEU A 88 -3.99 5.08 -23.44
CA LEU A 88 -5.04 5.13 -22.43
C LEU A 88 -4.96 6.44 -21.64
N LYS A 89 -6.11 7.01 -21.32
CA LYS A 89 -6.22 8.13 -20.39
C LYS A 89 -5.91 7.70 -18.96
N LEU A 90 -5.57 8.65 -18.10
CA LEU A 90 -5.21 8.38 -16.72
C LEU A 90 -6.34 7.66 -15.96
N GLU A 91 -7.60 8.02 -16.21
CA GLU A 91 -8.75 7.42 -15.54
C GLU A 91 -8.93 5.94 -15.93
N GLU A 92 -8.66 5.60 -17.19
CA GLU A 92 -8.72 4.23 -17.68
C GLU A 92 -7.60 3.38 -17.06
N GLN A 93 -6.39 3.92 -17.01
CA GLN A 93 -5.24 3.30 -16.36
C GLN A 93 -5.51 3.01 -14.87
N VAL A 94 -6.02 4.00 -14.14
CA VAL A 94 -6.42 3.85 -12.73
C VAL A 94 -7.49 2.77 -12.56
N ALA A 95 -8.53 2.77 -13.40
CA ALA A 95 -9.60 1.79 -13.31
C ALA A 95 -9.09 0.35 -13.49
N MET A 96 -8.18 0.12 -14.44
CA MET A 96 -7.58 -1.19 -14.67
C MET A 96 -6.76 -1.67 -13.46
N VAL A 97 -5.95 -0.79 -12.86
CA VAL A 97 -5.17 -1.13 -11.65
C VAL A 97 -6.10 -1.47 -10.48
N GLN A 98 -7.13 -0.64 -10.25
CA GLN A 98 -8.10 -0.86 -9.18
C GLN A 98 -8.86 -2.18 -9.37
N GLN A 99 -9.22 -2.54 -10.60
CA GLN A 99 -9.87 -3.81 -10.89
C GLN A 99 -8.95 -4.99 -10.52
N VAL A 100 -7.67 -4.92 -10.86
CA VAL A 100 -6.71 -5.97 -10.53
C VAL A 100 -6.47 -6.07 -9.02
N TRP A 101 -6.47 -4.96 -8.30
CA TRP A 101 -6.38 -4.95 -6.83
C TRP A 101 -7.61 -5.52 -6.12
N GLN A 102 -8.75 -5.65 -6.80
CA GLN A 102 -9.92 -6.36 -6.26
C GLN A 102 -9.84 -7.90 -6.43
N SER A 103 -8.84 -8.41 -7.17
CA SER A 103 -8.62 -9.86 -7.29
C SER A 103 -8.19 -10.50 -5.96
N PRO A 104 -8.42 -11.80 -5.73
CA PRO A 104 -8.03 -12.47 -4.49
C PRO A 104 -6.51 -12.65 -4.32
N LEU A 105 -5.70 -12.39 -5.36
CA LEU A 105 -4.25 -12.54 -5.30
C LEU A 105 -3.67 -11.54 -4.28
N PRO A 106 -2.99 -12.00 -3.22
CA PRO A 106 -2.52 -11.14 -2.14
C PRO A 106 -1.46 -10.16 -2.65
N ARG A 107 -1.69 -8.88 -2.38
CA ARG A 107 -0.78 -7.76 -2.66
C ARG A 107 -0.64 -6.89 -1.42
N LEU A 108 0.54 -6.31 -1.23
CA LEU A 108 0.75 -5.32 -0.19
C LEU A 108 0.79 -3.94 -0.84
N LEU A 109 -0.10 -3.05 -0.41
CA LEU A 109 -0.10 -1.64 -0.80
C LEU A 109 0.42 -0.83 0.37
N VAL A 110 1.45 -0.03 0.15
CA VAL A 110 1.98 0.92 1.12
C VAL A 110 1.60 2.32 0.66
N PHE A 111 0.73 3.00 1.42
CA PHE A 111 0.38 4.39 1.15
C PHE A 111 1.19 5.28 2.09
N ASP A 112 2.40 5.63 1.65
CA ASP A 112 3.32 6.45 2.43
C ASP A 112 2.84 7.91 2.44
N ASN A 113 3.05 8.63 3.53
CA ASN A 113 2.55 10.00 3.74
C ASN A 113 1.01 10.17 3.57
N CYS A 114 0.22 9.12 3.81
CA CYS A 114 -1.24 9.20 3.78
C CYS A 114 -1.80 9.72 5.11
N GLU A 115 -2.04 11.02 5.23
CA GLU A 115 -2.56 11.65 6.47
C GLU A 115 -4.08 11.85 6.46
N GLU A 116 -4.70 11.93 5.28
CA GLU A 116 -6.14 12.18 5.10
C GLU A 116 -6.96 10.87 5.08
N GLU A 117 -7.94 10.74 5.96
CA GLU A 117 -8.80 9.55 6.04
C GLU A 117 -9.71 9.43 4.81
N GLU A 118 -10.19 10.55 4.26
CA GLU A 118 -10.99 10.58 3.04
C GLU A 118 -10.20 10.05 1.84
N LEU A 119 -8.92 10.41 1.75
CA LEU A 119 -8.01 9.94 0.70
C LEU A 119 -7.75 8.43 0.85
N LEU A 120 -7.48 7.96 2.07
CA LEU A 120 -7.36 6.54 2.37
C LEU A 120 -8.63 5.77 2.00
N ALA A 121 -9.80 6.25 2.41
CA ALA A 121 -11.08 5.61 2.15
C ALA A 121 -11.43 5.55 0.65
N LYS A 122 -11.03 6.58 -0.10
CA LYS A 122 -11.21 6.65 -1.55
C LYS A 122 -10.37 5.62 -2.30
N TRP A 123 -9.11 5.45 -1.90
CA TRP A 123 -8.14 4.68 -2.70
C TRP A 123 -7.87 3.26 -2.19
N ARG A 124 -8.19 2.94 -0.93
CA ARG A 124 -8.03 1.56 -0.43
C ARG A 124 -8.97 0.61 -1.17
N PRO A 125 -8.49 -0.56 -1.64
CA PRO A 125 -9.37 -1.60 -2.15
C PRO A 125 -10.38 -2.03 -1.09
N LYS A 126 -11.66 -2.11 -1.48
CA LYS A 126 -12.76 -2.50 -0.58
C LYS A 126 -12.94 -4.02 -0.49
N THR A 127 -12.44 -4.73 -1.51
CA THR A 127 -12.54 -6.18 -1.68
C THR A 127 -11.21 -6.72 -2.23
N GLY A 128 -11.10 -8.05 -2.31
CA GLY A 128 -9.92 -8.72 -2.86
C GLY A 128 -8.87 -9.09 -1.82
N GLY A 129 -7.69 -9.45 -2.32
CA GLY A 129 -6.56 -9.94 -1.53
C GLY A 129 -5.62 -8.84 -1.02
N CYS A 130 -5.80 -7.60 -1.47
CA CYS A 130 -4.93 -6.49 -1.07
C CYS A 130 -4.94 -6.24 0.43
N LYS A 131 -3.77 -5.94 0.98
CA LYS A 131 -3.57 -5.45 2.34
C LYS A 131 -2.92 -4.07 2.27
N VAL A 132 -3.39 -3.15 3.10
CA VAL A 132 -2.95 -1.75 3.07
C VAL A 132 -2.22 -1.41 4.36
N VAL A 133 -1.04 -0.84 4.21
CA VAL A 133 -0.24 -0.24 5.28
C VAL A 133 -0.13 1.25 5.01
N VAL A 134 -0.36 2.08 6.03
CA VAL A 134 -0.25 3.55 5.98
C VAL A 134 0.71 4.07 7.04
#